data_AF-A0A953EG13-F1
#
_entry.id   AF-A0A953EG13-F1
#
_cell.length_a   1.000
_cell.length_b   1.000
_cell.length_c   1.000
_cell.angle_alpha   90.00
_cell.angle_beta   90.00
_cell.angle_gamma   90.00
#
_symmetry.space_group_name_H-M   'P 1'
#
loop_
_entity.id
_entity.type
_entity.pdbx_description
1 polymer ?
#
loop_
_entity_poly.entity_id
_entity_poly.type
_entity_poly.pdbx_seq_one_letter_code
_entity_poly.pdbx_strand_id
1 'polypeptide(L)'
;MTTTQTPASKAGEMSTAVDESAANLTRIEEQIMAAKAASIAATFESLRRKAEIGRLLVEAKSLLPHGQFDRWIREKFNFSRQWASVLVQLHIKWPIVLILKEEAEAAGRDADLGVRAALEAVKEYEQRQSQPAPTPGANDEADPEGSGDQDRTNQPEEGPEGRAADDADPASSTGKGTDGEDAKSRQGRKGSALVKEQALIIESLTQRVKRLEAENEGLRFELAERDAVIADLQAELHRMRRSARMVA
;
A
#
# COMPACT_ATOMS: atom_id res chain seq x y z
N MET A 1 16.19 -62.52 49.99
CA MET A 1 15.65 -61.18 50.30
C MET A 1 15.40 -60.48 48.97
N THR A 2 14.16 -60.55 48.48
CA THR A 2 13.72 -59.96 47.22
C THR A 2 13.05 -58.64 47.54
N THR A 3 13.71 -57.53 47.22
CA THR A 3 13.15 -56.19 47.42
C THR A 3 12.18 -55.88 46.27
N THR A 4 10.91 -55.82 46.61
CA THR A 4 9.83 -55.42 45.70
C THR A 4 9.88 -53.90 45.52
N GLN A 5 10.39 -53.44 44.37
CA GLN A 5 10.43 -52.02 44.01
C GLN A 5 9.06 -51.60 43.46
N THR A 6 8.33 -50.77 44.21
CA THR A 6 7.00 -50.25 43.85
C THR A 6 7.10 -49.21 42.73
N PRO A 7 6.42 -49.42 41.58
CA PRO A 7 6.42 -48.48 40.45
C PRO A 7 5.39 -47.35 40.68
N ALA A 8 5.68 -46.40 41.56
CA ALA A 8 4.76 -45.29 41.87
C ALA A 8 5.07 -43.95 41.17
N SER A 9 6.14 -43.85 40.37
CA SER A 9 6.64 -42.53 39.90
C SER A 9 6.37 -42.16 38.44
N LYS A 10 5.75 -43.04 37.62
CA LYS A 10 5.69 -42.84 36.15
C LYS A 10 4.53 -41.96 35.66
N ALA A 11 3.48 -41.77 36.48
CA ALA A 11 2.29 -41.01 36.07
C ALA A 11 2.48 -39.49 36.15
N GLY A 12 3.32 -38.99 37.06
CA GLY A 12 3.59 -37.55 37.19
C GLY A 12 4.46 -36.98 36.06
N GLU A 13 5.41 -37.77 35.55
CA GLU A 13 6.36 -37.32 34.50
C GLU A 13 5.69 -37.10 33.14
N MET A 14 4.59 -37.81 32.84
CA MET A 14 3.88 -37.61 31.57
C MET A 14 3.02 -36.34 31.53
N SER A 15 2.55 -35.84 32.68
CA SER A 15 1.75 -34.60 32.73
C SER A 15 2.62 -33.37 32.47
N THR A 16 3.81 -33.32 33.07
CA THR A 16 4.72 -32.16 32.93
C THR A 16 5.25 -32.01 31.50
N ALA A 17 5.44 -33.12 30.77
CA ALA A 17 5.91 -33.09 29.39
C ALA A 17 4.86 -32.50 28.42
N VAL A 18 3.57 -32.71 28.69
CA VAL A 18 2.48 -32.15 27.85
C VAL A 18 2.37 -30.64 28.08
N ASP A 19 2.46 -30.18 29.32
CA ASP A 19 2.42 -28.76 29.66
C ASP A 19 3.62 -28.00 29.08
N GLU A 20 4.82 -28.60 29.14
CA GLU A 20 6.02 -28.04 28.52
C GLU A 20 5.90 -27.98 26.98
N SER A 21 5.33 -29.01 26.36
CA SER A 21 5.07 -29.02 24.91
C SER A 21 4.10 -27.91 24.49
N ALA A 22 3.01 -27.71 25.25
CA ALA A 22 2.05 -26.65 25.00
C ALA A 22 2.68 -25.25 25.12
N ALA A 23 3.46 -25.01 26.18
CA ALA A 23 4.18 -23.75 26.36
C ALA A 23 5.19 -23.47 25.24
N ASN A 24 5.90 -24.51 24.78
CA ASN A 24 6.81 -24.40 23.65
C ASN A 24 6.10 -24.06 22.34
N LEU A 25 4.90 -24.63 22.10
CA LEU A 25 4.10 -24.30 20.93
C LEU A 25 3.64 -22.84 20.93
N THR A 26 3.12 -22.33 22.05
CA THR A 26 2.73 -20.93 22.18
C THR A 26 3.91 -19.98 21.92
N ARG A 27 5.10 -20.29 22.47
CA ARG A 27 6.31 -19.50 22.19
C ARG A 27 6.69 -19.51 20.71
N ILE A 28 6.61 -20.66 20.04
CA ILE A 28 6.92 -20.78 18.60
C ILE A 28 5.90 -19.96 17.78
N GLU A 29 4.62 -20.02 18.14
CA GLU A 29 3.56 -19.22 17.49
C GLU A 29 3.85 -17.72 17.59
N GLU A 30 4.19 -17.22 18.79
CA GLU A 30 4.57 -15.82 19.01
C GLU A 30 5.78 -15.42 18.14
N GLN A 31 6.79 -16.30 18.04
CA GLN A 31 7.97 -16.07 17.21
C GLN A 31 7.64 -16.02 15.71
N ILE A 32 6.74 -16.89 15.24
CA ILE A 32 6.28 -16.91 13.85
C ILE A 32 5.53 -15.61 13.53
N MET A 33 4.62 -15.18 14.41
CA MET A 33 3.87 -13.95 14.24
C MET A 33 4.78 -12.72 14.23
N ALA A 34 5.78 -12.66 15.13
CA ALA A 34 6.77 -11.60 15.16
C ALA A 34 7.66 -11.58 13.90
N ALA A 35 8.13 -12.74 13.44
CA ALA A 35 8.94 -12.85 12.22
C ALA A 35 8.15 -12.45 10.97
N LYS A 36 6.87 -12.83 10.90
CA LYS A 36 5.95 -12.42 9.83
C LYS A 36 5.76 -10.91 9.79
N ALA A 37 5.47 -10.28 10.93
CA ALA A 37 5.33 -8.83 11.02
C ALA A 37 6.61 -8.09 10.60
N ALA A 38 7.78 -8.59 11.02
CA ALA A 38 9.08 -8.05 10.62
C ALA A 38 9.32 -8.17 9.10
N SER A 39 8.93 -9.30 8.50
CA SER A 39 9.03 -9.53 7.05
C SER A 39 8.17 -8.52 6.27
N ILE A 40 6.91 -8.31 6.68
CA ILE A 40 6.00 -7.36 6.03
C ILE A 40 6.56 -5.93 6.12
N ALA A 41 7.04 -5.53 7.31
CA ALA A 41 7.67 -4.22 7.49
C ALA A 41 8.90 -4.03 6.59
N ALA A 42 9.73 -5.07 6.45
CA ALA A 42 10.89 -5.05 5.57
C ALA A 42 10.51 -4.98 4.08
N THR A 43 9.47 -5.70 3.63
CA THR A 43 8.95 -5.59 2.26
C THR A 43 8.48 -4.17 1.98
N PHE A 44 7.71 -3.58 2.89
CA PHE A 44 7.19 -2.23 2.71
C PHE A 44 8.31 -1.17 2.69
N GLU A 45 9.29 -1.28 3.57
CA GLU A 45 10.47 -0.40 3.56
C GLU A 45 11.29 -0.55 2.27
N SER A 46 11.43 -1.78 1.76
CA SER A 46 12.03 -2.03 0.44
C SER A 46 11.24 -1.35 -0.69
N LEU A 47 9.91 -1.41 -0.64
CA LEU A 47 9.04 -0.74 -1.60
C LEU A 47 9.16 0.80 -1.53
N ARG A 48 9.25 1.36 -0.33
CA ARG A 48 9.50 2.80 -0.09
C ARG A 48 10.81 3.25 -0.72
N ARG A 49 11.89 2.51 -0.52
CA ARG A 49 13.19 2.81 -1.14
C ARG A 49 13.13 2.77 -2.67
N LYS A 50 12.35 1.85 -3.24
CA LYS A 50 12.12 1.77 -4.69
C LYS A 50 11.32 2.97 -5.21
N ALA A 51 10.31 3.43 -4.47
CA ALA A 51 9.59 4.65 -4.80
C ALA A 51 10.51 5.88 -4.74
N GLU A 52 11.44 5.93 -3.77
CA GLU A 52 12.44 7.01 -3.70
C GLU A 52 13.41 6.99 -4.90
N ILE A 53 13.84 5.81 -5.35
CA ILE A 53 14.59 5.70 -6.62
C ILE A 53 13.75 6.25 -7.78
N GLY A 54 12.46 5.94 -7.84
CA GLY A 54 11.53 6.50 -8.83
C GLY A 54 11.49 8.03 -8.81
N ARG A 55 11.44 8.65 -7.63
CA ARG A 55 11.52 10.11 -7.44
C ARG A 55 12.81 10.67 -8.03
N LEU A 56 13.95 10.10 -7.65
CA LEU A 56 15.28 10.52 -8.13
C LEU A 56 15.43 10.35 -9.64
N LEU A 57 14.81 9.31 -10.23
CA LEU A 57 14.78 9.11 -11.68
C LEU A 57 13.98 10.21 -12.40
N VAL A 58 12.88 10.70 -11.81
CA VAL A 58 12.12 11.85 -12.37
C VAL A 58 12.97 13.12 -12.34
N GLU A 59 13.67 13.38 -11.24
CA GLU A 59 14.58 14.52 -11.12
C GLU A 59 15.72 14.45 -12.13
N ALA A 60 16.41 13.30 -12.22
CA ALA A 60 17.47 13.07 -13.18
C ALA A 60 17.00 13.25 -14.64
N LYS A 61 15.77 12.83 -14.95
CA LYS A 61 15.18 13.02 -16.28
C LYS A 61 15.02 14.48 -16.66
N SER A 62 14.77 15.38 -15.69
CA SER A 62 14.64 16.82 -15.95
C SER A 62 15.97 17.53 -16.22
N LEU A 63 17.09 16.95 -15.76
CA LEU A 63 18.43 17.50 -15.92
C LEU A 63 19.13 17.04 -17.20
N LEU A 64 18.64 15.97 -17.83
CA LEU A 64 19.24 15.37 -19.02
C LEU A 64 18.58 15.86 -20.31
N PRO A 65 19.33 16.02 -21.41
CA PRO A 65 18.74 16.32 -22.72
C PRO A 65 17.75 15.24 -23.17
N HIS A 66 16.79 15.62 -24.01
CA HIS A 66 15.79 14.69 -24.55
C HIS A 66 16.46 13.49 -25.23
N GLY A 67 15.97 12.28 -24.94
CA GLY A 67 16.51 11.03 -25.47
C GLY A 67 17.77 10.48 -24.79
N GLN A 68 18.46 11.23 -23.93
CA GLN A 68 19.67 10.73 -23.24
C GLN A 68 19.36 9.91 -21.98
N PHE A 69 18.18 10.06 -21.40
CA PHE A 69 17.80 9.40 -20.15
C PHE A 69 17.95 7.87 -20.19
N ASP A 70 17.44 7.23 -21.23
CA ASP A 70 17.47 5.76 -21.36
C ASP A 70 18.89 5.20 -21.47
N ARG A 71 19.79 5.93 -22.14
CA ARG A 71 21.20 5.58 -22.24
C ARG A 71 21.89 5.74 -20.88
N TRP A 72 21.65 6.86 -20.21
CA TRP A 72 22.24 7.17 -18.91
C TRP A 72 21.86 6.14 -17.83
N ILE A 73 20.59 5.75 -17.71
CA ILE A 73 20.16 4.76 -16.71
C ILE A 73 20.79 3.38 -16.96
N ARG A 74 20.99 3.00 -18.22
CA ARG A 74 21.60 1.71 -18.59
C ARG A 74 23.09 1.71 -18.27
N GLU A 75 23.80 2.78 -18.59
CA GLU A 75 25.24 2.89 -18.35
C GLU A 75 25.58 3.04 -16.86
N LYS A 76 24.78 3.77 -16.07
CA LYS A 76 25.08 4.07 -14.66
C LYS A 76 24.56 3.05 -13.66
N PHE A 77 23.37 2.49 -13.90
CA PHE A 77 22.69 1.60 -12.95
C PHE A 77 22.38 0.22 -13.50
N ASN A 78 22.70 -0.04 -14.78
CA ASN A 78 22.34 -1.27 -15.48
C ASN A 78 20.83 -1.56 -15.44
N PHE A 79 20.00 -0.52 -15.46
CA PHE A 79 18.55 -0.68 -15.47
C PHE A 79 18.03 -0.86 -16.89
N SER A 80 17.01 -1.72 -17.03
CA SER A 80 16.20 -1.74 -18.23
C SER A 80 15.25 -0.54 -18.23
N ARG A 81 14.86 -0.09 -19.43
CA ARG A 81 13.88 0.99 -19.60
C ARG A 81 12.56 0.67 -18.91
N GLN A 82 12.09 -0.57 -19.04
CA GLN A 82 10.86 -1.04 -18.42
C GLN A 82 10.94 -0.97 -16.89
N TRP A 83 12.06 -1.37 -16.29
CA TRP A 83 12.23 -1.31 -14.84
C TRP A 83 12.26 0.12 -14.31
N ALA A 84 12.98 1.03 -14.98
CA ALA A 84 12.96 2.44 -14.63
C ALA A 84 11.55 3.04 -14.74
N SER A 85 10.78 2.68 -15.77
CA SER A 85 9.38 3.08 -15.91
C SER A 85 8.52 2.59 -14.75
N VAL A 86 8.69 1.33 -14.32
CA VAL A 86 7.97 0.76 -13.17
C VAL A 86 8.28 1.51 -11.88
N LEU A 87 9.54 1.85 -11.63
CA LEU A 87 9.94 2.62 -10.44
C LEU A 87 9.36 4.04 -10.44
N VAL A 88 9.35 4.71 -11.60
CA VAL A 88 8.72 6.03 -11.75
C VAL A 88 7.21 5.94 -11.54
N GLN A 89 6.53 4.93 -12.08
CA GLN A 89 5.11 4.72 -11.85
C GLN A 89 4.82 4.47 -10.37
N LEU A 90 5.63 3.65 -9.69
CA LEU A 90 5.53 3.40 -8.26
C LEU A 90 5.63 4.70 -7.45
N HIS A 91 6.57 5.58 -7.80
CA HIS A 91 6.68 6.89 -7.17
C HIS A 91 5.43 7.76 -7.37
N ILE A 92 4.95 7.87 -8.61
CA ILE A 92 3.76 8.67 -8.94
C ILE A 92 2.52 8.17 -8.18
N LYS A 93 2.38 6.85 -8.04
CA LYS A 93 1.25 6.20 -7.38
C LYS A 93 1.47 5.97 -5.88
N TRP A 94 2.60 6.41 -5.33
CA TRP A 94 2.97 6.18 -3.92
C TRP A 94 1.89 6.61 -2.91
N PRO A 95 1.19 7.76 -3.07
CA PRO A 95 0.11 8.14 -2.16
C PRO A 95 -1.03 7.10 -2.10
N ILE A 96 -1.39 6.49 -3.24
CA ILE A 96 -2.43 5.45 -3.30
C ILE A 96 -1.95 4.17 -2.61
N VAL A 97 -0.67 3.82 -2.76
CA VAL A 97 -0.07 2.68 -2.05
C VAL A 97 -0.15 2.85 -0.53
N LEU A 98 0.01 4.07 -0.01
CA LEU A 98 -0.15 4.36 1.43
C LEU A 98 -1.60 4.14 1.89
N ILE A 99 -2.58 4.62 1.13
CA ILE A 99 -4.01 4.41 1.42
C ILE A 99 -4.32 2.91 1.45
N LEU A 100 -3.85 2.16 0.45
CA LEU A 100 -4.07 0.72 0.37
C LEU A 100 -3.44 -0.06 1.52
N LYS A 101 -2.25 0.38 2.00
CA LYS A 101 -1.63 -0.19 3.20
C LYS A 101 -2.50 0.04 4.43
N GLU A 102 -2.98 1.27 4.64
CA GLU A 102 -3.85 1.60 5.76
C GLU A 102 -5.17 0.81 5.71
N GLU A 103 -5.80 0.68 4.52
CA GLU A 103 -6.99 -0.15 4.33
C GLU A 103 -6.75 -1.64 4.62
N ALA A 104 -5.58 -2.17 4.25
CA ALA A 104 -5.21 -3.55 4.53
C ALA A 104 -4.99 -3.76 6.03
N GLU A 105 -4.25 -2.88 6.69
CA GLU A 105 -3.99 -2.91 8.14
C GLU A 105 -5.31 -2.81 8.93
N ALA A 106 -6.22 -1.90 8.55
CA ALA A 106 -7.53 -1.76 9.17
C ALA A 106 -8.42 -3.01 8.99
N ALA A 107 -8.24 -3.75 7.89
CA ALA A 107 -8.94 -5.01 7.62
C ALA A 107 -8.26 -6.23 8.25
N GLY A 108 -7.14 -6.07 8.98
CA GLY A 108 -6.34 -7.19 9.49
C GLY A 108 -5.70 -8.04 8.39
N ARG A 109 -5.53 -7.49 7.19
CA ARG A 109 -4.88 -8.14 6.04
C ARG A 109 -3.42 -7.72 5.97
N ASP A 110 -2.55 -8.69 5.72
CA ASP A 110 -1.14 -8.41 5.48
C ASP A 110 -0.95 -7.82 4.08
N ALA A 111 -0.45 -6.59 4.00
CA ALA A 111 -0.10 -5.94 2.75
C ALA A 111 1.32 -6.34 2.29
N ASP A 112 1.54 -7.63 2.02
CA ASP A 112 2.81 -8.08 1.43
C ASP A 112 2.85 -7.74 -0.07
N LEU A 113 3.09 -6.46 -0.37
CA LEU A 113 3.05 -5.92 -1.71
C LEU A 113 4.46 -5.80 -2.28
N GLY A 114 4.85 -6.77 -3.10
CA GLY A 114 5.92 -6.56 -4.07
C GLY A 114 5.57 -5.44 -5.05
N VAL A 115 6.57 -4.89 -5.77
CA VAL A 115 6.36 -3.72 -6.67
C VAL A 115 5.22 -3.91 -7.67
N ARG A 116 5.12 -5.09 -8.28
CA ARG A 116 4.04 -5.40 -9.24
C ARG A 116 2.69 -5.51 -8.55
N ALA A 117 2.62 -6.22 -7.42
CA ALA A 117 1.40 -6.35 -6.63
C ALA A 117 0.90 -4.99 -6.12
N ALA A 118 1.81 -4.10 -5.72
CA ALA A 118 1.47 -2.73 -5.34
C ALA A 118 0.82 -1.95 -6.49
N LEU A 119 1.39 -2.03 -7.69
CA LEU A 119 0.84 -1.34 -8.87
C LEU A 119 -0.47 -1.95 -9.35
N GLU A 120 -0.65 -3.26 -9.20
CA GLU A 120 -1.90 -3.95 -9.50
C GLU A 120 -3.01 -3.55 -8.52
N ALA A 121 -2.72 -3.52 -7.21
CA ALA A 121 -3.65 -3.04 -6.20
C ALA A 121 -4.06 -1.57 -6.43
N VAL A 122 -3.11 -0.73 -6.87
CA VAL A 122 -3.41 0.65 -7.30
C VAL A 122 -4.36 0.67 -8.48
N LYS A 123 -4.14 -0.16 -9.51
CA LYS A 123 -5.02 -0.24 -10.68
C LYS A 123 -6.43 -0.66 -10.29
N GLU A 124 -6.58 -1.66 -9.42
CA GLU A 124 -7.87 -2.09 -8.88
C GLU A 124 -8.55 -0.98 -8.08
N TYR A 125 -7.80 -0.25 -7.25
CA TYR A 125 -8.32 0.92 -6.53
C TYR A 125 -8.86 1.99 -7.49
N GLU A 126 -8.09 2.36 -8.51
CA GLU A 126 -8.52 3.35 -9.52
C GLU A 126 -9.74 2.87 -10.30
N GLN A 127 -9.83 1.57 -10.59
CA GLN A 127 -11.00 0.98 -11.22
C GLN A 127 -12.24 1.04 -10.30
N ARG A 128 -12.09 0.79 -9.00
CA ARG A 128 -13.17 0.94 -8.01
C ARG A 128 -13.64 2.39 -7.89
N GLN A 129 -12.72 3.36 -7.90
CA GLN A 129 -13.05 4.79 -7.86
C GLN A 129 -13.71 5.31 -9.15
N SER A 130 -13.44 4.67 -10.29
CA SER A 130 -14.03 5.05 -11.58
C SER A 130 -15.41 4.43 -11.83
N GLN A 131 -15.78 3.38 -11.08
CA GLN A 131 -17.11 2.81 -11.17
C GLN A 131 -18.11 3.75 -10.48
N PRO A 132 -19.22 4.13 -11.14
CA PRO A 132 -20.27 4.90 -10.48
C PRO A 132 -20.77 4.10 -9.28
N ALA A 133 -20.98 4.78 -8.14
CA ALA A 133 -21.51 4.13 -6.95
C ALA A 133 -22.77 3.33 -7.33
N PRO A 134 -22.89 2.06 -6.91
CA PRO A 134 -24.07 1.27 -7.23
C PRO A 134 -25.29 2.06 -6.77
N THR A 135 -26.19 2.37 -7.71
CA THR A 135 -27.39 3.16 -7.43
C THR A 135 -28.18 2.43 -6.35
N PRO A 136 -28.36 3.00 -5.14
CA PRO A 136 -29.10 2.35 -4.09
C PRO A 136 -30.55 2.17 -4.58
N GLY A 137 -30.94 0.92 -4.84
CA GLY A 137 -32.28 0.56 -5.33
C GLY A 137 -32.36 -0.08 -6.71
N ALA A 138 -31.26 -0.20 -7.47
CA ALA A 138 -31.32 -0.86 -8.79
C ALA A 138 -31.42 -2.40 -8.74
N ASN A 139 -31.29 -3.02 -7.56
CA ASN A 139 -31.31 -4.49 -7.39
C ASN A 139 -32.63 -5.02 -6.81
N ASP A 140 -33.61 -4.17 -6.47
CA ASP A 140 -34.87 -4.62 -5.84
C ASP A 140 -36.03 -4.84 -6.82
N GLU A 141 -35.86 -4.63 -8.13
CA GLU A 141 -36.96 -4.74 -9.13
C GLU A 141 -36.77 -5.83 -10.20
N ALA A 142 -35.76 -6.70 -10.08
CA ALA A 142 -35.65 -7.86 -10.94
C ALA A 142 -36.20 -9.11 -10.24
N ASP A 143 -37.53 -9.19 -10.12
CA ASP A 143 -38.25 -10.44 -9.86
C ASP A 143 -37.87 -11.48 -10.94
N PRO A 144 -37.22 -12.61 -10.60
CA PRO A 144 -37.02 -13.71 -11.53
C PRO A 144 -38.28 -14.59 -11.58
N GLU A 145 -39.44 -14.01 -11.87
CA GLU A 145 -40.61 -14.79 -12.26
C GLU A 145 -40.54 -15.08 -13.76
N GLY A 146 -39.96 -16.22 -14.12
CA GLY A 146 -39.97 -16.75 -15.49
C GLY A 146 -38.77 -17.66 -15.76
N SER A 147 -38.81 -18.92 -15.33
CA SER A 147 -39.31 -20.03 -16.16
C SER A 147 -38.63 -20.09 -17.53
N GLY A 148 -37.69 -21.01 -17.70
CA GLY A 148 -37.04 -21.25 -18.98
C GLY A 148 -36.03 -22.38 -18.93
N ASP A 149 -36.51 -23.58 -18.62
CA ASP A 149 -35.85 -24.85 -18.89
C ASP A 149 -35.45 -24.90 -20.39
N GLN A 150 -34.18 -24.61 -20.69
CA GLN A 150 -33.61 -24.78 -22.03
C GLN A 150 -32.28 -25.51 -21.93
N ASP A 151 -32.42 -26.81 -21.73
CA ASP A 151 -31.69 -27.84 -22.43
C ASP A 151 -31.21 -27.37 -23.83
N ARG A 152 -29.94 -26.99 -23.95
CA ARG A 152 -29.24 -26.78 -25.23
C ARG A 152 -27.82 -27.36 -25.16
N THR A 153 -27.79 -28.67 -25.34
CA THR A 153 -26.94 -29.39 -26.30
C THR A 153 -25.72 -28.65 -26.89
N ASN A 154 -24.56 -29.23 -26.59
CA ASN A 154 -23.38 -29.39 -27.44
C ASN A 154 -23.52 -28.94 -28.91
N GLN A 155 -22.66 -28.01 -29.32
CA GLN A 155 -22.02 -28.06 -30.64
C GLN A 155 -20.53 -27.66 -30.54
N PRO A 156 -19.61 -28.48 -31.07
CA PRO A 156 -18.25 -28.07 -31.43
C PRO A 156 -18.24 -27.49 -32.86
N GLU A 157 -17.05 -27.12 -33.35
CA GLU A 157 -16.71 -26.61 -34.70
C GLU A 157 -16.77 -25.09 -34.84
N GLU A 158 -15.95 -24.40 -35.62
CA GLU A 158 -14.71 -24.61 -36.38
C GLU A 158 -14.20 -23.18 -36.68
N GLY A 159 -12.97 -23.01 -37.19
CA GLY A 159 -12.40 -21.70 -37.55
C GLY A 159 -13.22 -20.90 -38.60
N PRO A 160 -12.79 -19.68 -38.97
CA PRO A 160 -11.81 -19.63 -40.05
C PRO A 160 -10.79 -18.49 -39.99
N GLU A 161 -9.72 -18.75 -40.74
CA GLU A 161 -8.73 -17.81 -41.26
C GLU A 161 -9.37 -16.70 -42.11
N GLY A 162 -8.73 -15.53 -42.12
CA GLY A 162 -8.68 -14.65 -43.31
C GLY A 162 -9.63 -13.45 -43.34
N ARG A 163 -9.04 -12.25 -43.30
CA ARG A 163 -9.34 -11.09 -44.16
C ARG A 163 -8.38 -9.96 -43.78
N ALA A 164 -7.37 -9.69 -44.61
CA ALA A 164 -7.41 -8.90 -45.84
C ALA A 164 -7.65 -7.40 -45.54
N ALA A 165 -6.66 -6.64 -45.98
CA ALA A 165 -6.60 -5.19 -46.04
C ALA A 165 -7.85 -4.60 -46.71
N ASP A 166 -8.27 -3.43 -46.26
CA ASP A 166 -8.93 -2.46 -47.12
C ASP A 166 -8.51 -1.05 -46.70
N ASP A 167 -7.86 -0.39 -47.66
CA ASP A 167 -7.63 1.03 -47.77
C ASP A 167 -8.97 1.78 -47.79
N ALA A 168 -9.13 2.79 -46.94
CA ALA A 168 -10.20 3.77 -47.09
C ALA A 168 -9.67 5.18 -46.82
N ASP A 169 -9.69 5.96 -47.90
CA ASP A 169 -9.28 7.36 -48.03
C ASP A 169 -10.07 8.33 -47.12
N PRO A 170 -9.50 9.51 -46.81
CA PRO A 170 -10.07 10.50 -45.91
C PRO A 170 -11.01 11.46 -46.65
N ALA A 171 -12.32 11.27 -46.48
CA ALA A 171 -13.31 12.24 -46.93
C ALA A 171 -13.38 13.44 -45.97
N SER A 172 -12.79 14.55 -46.43
CA SER A 172 -13.06 15.94 -46.09
C SER A 172 -14.54 16.18 -45.75
N SER A 173 -14.83 16.55 -44.49
CA SER A 173 -16.09 17.14 -44.06
C SER A 173 -15.82 18.54 -43.50
N THR A 174 -15.93 19.53 -44.37
CA THR A 174 -15.91 20.96 -44.02
C THR A 174 -17.32 21.35 -43.55
N GLY A 175 -17.61 21.07 -42.28
CA GLY A 175 -18.85 21.49 -41.62
C GLY A 175 -18.73 22.91 -41.07
N LYS A 176 -19.16 23.89 -41.86
CA LYS A 176 -19.35 25.28 -41.42
C LYS A 176 -20.72 25.40 -40.76
N GLY A 177 -20.76 25.27 -39.43
CA GLY A 177 -21.95 25.50 -38.60
C GLY A 177 -21.88 26.87 -37.92
N THR A 178 -22.77 27.76 -38.32
CA THR A 178 -23.07 29.03 -37.64
C THR A 178 -24.04 28.79 -36.48
N ASP A 179 -24.07 29.75 -35.55
CA ASP A 179 -25.15 30.00 -34.59
C ASP A 179 -25.13 29.15 -33.31
N GLY A 180 -24.48 29.69 -32.28
CA GLY A 180 -24.46 29.13 -30.91
C GLY A 180 -24.15 30.20 -29.86
N GLU A 181 -24.84 31.34 -29.90
CA GLU A 181 -24.59 32.48 -29.01
C GLU A 181 -25.15 32.31 -27.58
N ASP A 182 -25.95 31.28 -27.29
CA ASP A 182 -26.62 31.13 -25.97
C ASP A 182 -25.99 30.09 -25.02
N ALA A 183 -24.88 29.43 -25.39
CA ALA A 183 -24.26 28.38 -24.54
C ALA A 183 -23.37 28.93 -23.41
N LYS A 184 -23.00 30.22 -23.42
CA LYS A 184 -22.01 30.78 -22.47
C LYS A 184 -22.54 30.96 -21.04
N SER A 185 -23.85 30.94 -20.80
CA SER A 185 -24.40 31.28 -19.47
C SER A 185 -24.51 30.11 -18.49
N ARG A 186 -24.43 28.84 -18.92
CA ARG A 186 -24.51 27.67 -18.00
C ARG A 186 -23.14 27.17 -17.51
N GLN A 187 -22.06 27.52 -18.18
CA GLN A 187 -20.71 27.04 -17.84
C GLN A 187 -20.12 27.74 -16.60
N GLY A 188 -20.59 28.94 -16.25
CA GLY A 188 -20.14 29.68 -15.06
C GLY A 188 -20.61 29.12 -13.71
N ARG A 189 -21.73 28.38 -13.64
CA ARG A 189 -22.25 27.86 -12.36
C ARG A 189 -21.52 26.62 -11.85
N LYS A 190 -21.03 25.76 -12.75
CA LYS A 190 -20.29 24.54 -12.36
C LYS A 190 -18.90 24.85 -11.80
N GLY A 191 -18.23 25.89 -12.33
CA GLY A 191 -16.93 26.32 -11.81
C GLY A 191 -16.99 26.81 -10.36
N SER A 192 -18.08 27.50 -9.97
CA SER A 192 -18.20 28.03 -8.60
C SER A 192 -18.35 26.96 -7.52
N ALA A 193 -19.01 25.83 -7.82
CA ALA A 193 -19.17 24.74 -6.87
C ALA A 193 -17.84 24.02 -6.61
N LEU A 194 -17.09 23.72 -7.69
CA LEU A 194 -15.79 23.06 -7.59
C LEU A 194 -14.77 23.91 -6.81
N VAL A 195 -14.76 25.23 -7.02
CA VAL A 195 -13.86 26.14 -6.28
C VAL A 195 -14.19 26.17 -4.78
N LYS A 196 -15.48 26.11 -4.41
CA LYS A 196 -15.89 26.06 -3.00
C LYS A 196 -15.48 24.74 -2.33
N GLU A 197 -15.63 23.62 -3.03
CA GLU A 197 -15.21 22.31 -2.53
C GLU A 197 -13.68 22.25 -2.33
N GLN A 198 -12.92 22.75 -3.30
CA GLN A 198 -11.46 22.87 -3.18
C GLN A 198 -11.03 23.75 -2.00
N ALA A 199 -11.74 24.86 -1.75
CA ALA A 199 -11.46 25.74 -0.61
C ALA A 199 -11.66 25.02 0.74
N LEU A 200 -12.74 24.23 0.88
CA LEU A 200 -12.99 23.44 2.09
C LEU A 200 -11.93 22.35 2.31
N ILE A 201 -11.47 21.70 1.23
CA ILE A 201 -10.38 20.72 1.30
C ILE A 201 -9.09 21.38 1.76
N ILE A 202 -8.73 22.54 1.19
CA ILE A 202 -7.53 23.30 1.57
C ILE A 202 -7.60 23.72 3.04
N GLU A 203 -8.76 24.19 3.51
CA GLU A 203 -8.95 24.57 4.91
C GLU A 203 -8.78 23.36 5.85
N SER A 204 -9.41 22.22 5.53
CA SER A 204 -9.27 20.98 6.30
C SER A 204 -7.81 20.49 6.36
N LEU A 205 -7.10 20.50 5.24
CA LEU A 205 -5.69 20.14 5.19
C LEU A 205 -4.83 21.12 6.00
N THR A 206 -5.13 22.42 5.95
CA THR A 206 -4.43 23.44 6.75
C THR A 206 -4.62 23.20 8.25
N GLN A 207 -5.83 22.86 8.68
CA GLN A 207 -6.10 22.51 10.08
C GLN A 207 -5.36 21.24 10.50
N ARG A 208 -5.31 20.22 9.63
CA ARG A 208 -4.57 18.98 9.89
C ARG A 208 -3.07 19.23 10.04
N VAL A 209 -2.48 20.07 9.19
CA VAL A 209 -1.05 20.46 9.30
C VAL A 209 -0.79 21.15 10.64
N LYS A 210 -1.59 22.15 11.02
CA LYS A 210 -1.43 22.83 12.32
C LYS A 210 -1.52 21.88 13.52
N ARG A 211 -2.44 20.90 13.47
CA ARG A 211 -2.56 19.88 14.52
C ARG A 211 -1.30 19.01 14.61
N LEU A 212 -0.80 18.55 13.46
CA LEU A 212 0.42 17.74 13.40
C LEU A 212 1.67 18.53 13.84
N GLU A 213 1.73 19.83 13.57
CA GLU A 213 2.81 20.69 14.07
C GLU A 213 2.80 20.79 15.60
N ALA A 214 1.62 20.99 16.21
CA ALA A 214 1.47 21.01 17.66
C ALA A 214 1.82 19.67 18.31
N GLU A 215 1.41 18.55 17.70
CA GLU A 215 1.75 17.21 18.17
C GLU A 215 3.27 16.96 18.09
N ASN A 216 3.92 17.36 16.99
CA ASN A 216 5.38 17.27 16.86
C ASN A 216 6.13 18.12 17.90
N GLU A 217 5.60 19.29 18.25
CA GLU A 217 6.17 20.12 19.31
C GLU A 217 6.05 19.44 20.68
N GLY A 218 4.91 18.82 20.98
CA GLY A 218 4.72 18.00 22.17
C GLY A 218 5.70 16.82 22.26
N LEU A 219 5.84 16.06 21.17
CA LEU A 219 6.79 14.94 21.10
C LEU A 219 8.25 15.39 21.26
N ARG A 220 8.62 16.56 20.73
CA ARG A 220 9.95 17.14 20.95
C ARG A 220 10.21 17.49 22.41
N PHE A 221 9.19 17.99 23.11
CA PHE A 221 9.28 18.27 24.54
C PHE A 221 9.46 16.98 25.35
N GLU A 222 8.64 15.95 25.10
CA GLU A 222 8.77 14.64 25.75
C GLU A 222 10.15 14.00 25.50
N LEU A 223 10.68 14.13 24.29
CA LEU A 223 12.00 13.60 23.95
C LEU A 223 13.11 14.33 24.72
N ALA A 224 13.02 15.66 24.83
CA ALA A 224 13.95 16.45 25.63
C ALA A 224 13.88 16.09 27.13
N GLU A 225 12.69 15.82 27.66
CA GLU A 225 12.51 15.35 29.04
C GLU A 225 13.17 13.99 29.26
N ARG A 226 12.98 13.05 28.34
CA ARG A 226 13.63 11.73 28.39
C ARG A 226 15.14 11.83 28.30
N ASP A 227 15.68 12.69 27.45
CA ASP A 227 17.12 12.92 27.33
C ASP A 227 17.72 13.47 28.63
N ALA A 228 17.00 14.34 29.34
CA ALA A 228 17.42 14.83 30.65
C ALA A 228 17.48 13.68 31.70
N VAL A 229 16.46 12.81 31.73
CA VAL A 229 16.45 11.64 32.63
C VAL A 229 17.62 10.68 32.31
N ILE A 230 17.89 10.44 31.02
CA ILE A 230 19.01 9.60 30.60
C ILE A 230 20.35 10.21 31.05
N ALA A 231 20.53 11.52 30.90
CA ALA A 231 21.74 12.21 31.33
C ALA A 231 21.96 12.08 32.85
N ASP A 232 20.90 12.22 33.65
CA ASP A 232 20.97 12.04 35.11
C ASP A 232 21.34 10.61 35.50
N LEU A 233 20.73 9.60 34.85
CA LEU A 233 21.07 8.19 35.09
C LEU A 233 22.52 7.88 34.69
N GLN A 234 23.01 8.44 33.59
CA GLN A 234 24.40 8.31 33.18
C GLN A 234 25.35 8.95 34.21
N ALA A 235 25.01 10.13 34.73
CA ALA A 235 25.80 10.79 35.79
C ALA A 235 25.85 9.93 37.07
N GLU A 236 24.74 9.31 37.46
CA GLU A 236 24.66 8.43 38.62
C GLU A 236 25.47 7.14 38.43
N LEU A 237 25.38 6.50 37.25
CA LEU A 237 26.25 5.38 36.88
C LEU A 237 27.73 5.74 36.97
N HIS A 238 28.11 6.95 36.54
CA HIS A 238 29.49 7.44 36.68
C HIS A 238 29.90 7.67 38.14
N ARG A 239 29.01 8.12 39.03
CA ARG A 239 29.28 8.23 40.47
C ARG A 239 29.48 6.85 41.10
N MET A 240 28.57 5.90 40.84
CA MET A 240 28.68 4.53 41.35
C MET A 240 29.97 3.84 40.88
N ARG A 241 30.33 3.99 39.60
CA ARG A 241 31.60 3.45 39.06
C ARG A 241 32.83 4.04 39.74
N ARG A 242 32.82 5.33 40.08
CA ARG A 242 33.92 5.96 40.83
C ARG A 242 33.99 5.45 42.26
N SER A 243 32.85 5.34 42.94
CA SER A 243 32.79 4.80 44.30
C SER A 243 33.31 3.36 44.37
N ALA A 244 32.89 2.50 43.43
CA ALA A 244 33.34 1.11 43.39
C ALA A 244 34.86 0.98 43.20
N ARG A 245 35.47 1.86 42.38
CA ARG A 245 36.94 1.89 42.20
C ARG A 245 37.72 2.37 43.43
N MET A 246 37.10 3.11 44.34
CA MET A 246 37.76 3.57 45.58
C MET A 246 37.70 2.53 46.70
N VAL A 247 36.78 1.57 46.61
CA VAL A 247 36.61 0.49 47.59
C VAL A 247 37.43 -0.76 47.23
N ALA A 248 37.72 -0.95 45.94
CA ALA A 248 38.60 -2.01 45.44
C ALA A 248 40.08 -1.65 45.60
#